data_AF-A0A392UV11-F1
#
_entry.id   AF-A0A392UV11-F1
#
_cell.length_a   1.000
_cell.length_b   1.000
_cell.length_c   1.000
_cell.angle_alpha   90.00
_cell.angle_beta   90.00
_cell.angle_gamma   90.00
#
_symmetry.space_group_name_H-M   'P 1'
#
loop_
_entity.id
_entity.type
_entity.pdbx_description
1 polymer ?
#
loop_
_entity_poly.entity_id
_entity_poly.type
_entity_poly.pdbx_seq_one_letter_code
_entity_poly.pdbx_strand_id
1 'polypeptide(L)' 'MFAEEVMELVELKPLSDVLVGLPGVDGLSTEQRKRLTIAMELVANPSIIFMDEPTSGLDA' A
#
# COMPACT_ATOMS: atom_id res chain seq x y z
N MET A 1 -12.69 0.26 -11.47
CA MET A 1 -11.55 -0.41 -12.13
C MET A 1 -10.85 -1.30 -11.10
N PHE A 2 -10.16 -2.38 -11.51
CA PHE A 2 -9.49 -3.30 -10.56
C PHE A 2 -8.55 -2.58 -9.57
N ALA A 3 -7.85 -1.53 -10.03
CA ALA A 3 -7.01 -0.70 -9.15
C ALA A 3 -7.78 -0.01 -8.01
N GLU A 4 -9.02 0.43 -8.23
CA GLU A 4 -9.85 1.05 -7.18
C GLU A 4 -10.27 0.03 -6.13
N GLU A 5 -10.57 -1.20 -6.54
CA GLU A 5 -10.90 -2.31 -5.63
C GLU A 5 -9.69 -2.67 -4.76
N VAL A 6 -8.48 -2.71 -5.34
CA VAL A 6 -7.25 -2.93 -4.59
C VAL A 6 -6.98 -1.78 -3.61
N MET A 7 -7.19 -0.52 -4.03
CA MET A 7 -7.01 0.65 -3.15
C MET A 7 -8.00 0.66 -1.98
N GLU A 8 -9.23 0.17 -2.19
CA GLU A 8 -10.19 -0.07 -1.10
C GLU A 8 -9.70 -1.20 -0.18
N LEU A 9 -9.25 -2.33 -0.74
CA LEU A 9 -8.78 -3.50 0.01
C LEU A 9 -7.60 -3.18 0.95
N VAL A 10 -6.68 -2.31 0.52
CA VAL A 10 -5.54 -1.88 1.34
C VAL A 10 -5.82 -0.60 2.14
N GLU A 11 -7.07 -0.14 2.18
CA GLU A 11 -7.51 1.04 2.94
C GLU A 11 -6.76 2.34 2.55
N LEU A 12 -6.33 2.47 1.29
CA LEU A 12 -5.62 3.64 0.78
C LEU A 12 -6.49 4.54 -0.11
N LYS A 13 -7.75 4.18 -0.35
CA LYS A 13 -8.67 4.98 -1.18
C LYS A 13 -8.78 6.46 -0.76
N PRO A 14 -8.80 6.84 0.54
CA PRO A 14 -8.82 8.25 0.93
C PRO A 14 -7.54 9.03 0.54
N LEU A 15 -6.47 8.32 0.14
CA LEU A 15 -5.16 8.87 -0.19
C LEU A 15 -4.88 8.82 -1.71
N SER A 16 -5.88 8.53 -2.55
CA SER A 16 -5.73 8.38 -4.01
C SER A 16 -5.06 9.57 -4.71
N ASP A 17 -5.30 10.77 -4.21
CA ASP A 17 -4.83 12.03 -4.80
C ASP A 17 -3.65 12.66 -4.03
N VAL A 18 -3.10 11.93 -3.05
CA VAL A 18 -1.98 12.38 -2.24
C VAL A 18 -0.66 12.02 -2.91
N LEU A 19 0.32 12.93 -2.86
CA LEU A 19 1.67 12.64 -3.33
C LEU A 19 2.35 11.62 -2.41
N VAL A 20 2.94 10.59 -3.02
CA VAL A 20 3.68 9.55 -2.28
C VAL A 20 4.79 10.15 -1.42
N GLY A 21 5.51 11.16 -1.91
CA GLY A 21 6.58 11.87 -1.19
C GLY A 21 7.84 11.04 -0.95
N LEU A 22 8.80 11.60 -0.22
CA LEU A 22 10.07 10.98 0.14
C LEU A 22 9.99 10.31 1.54
N PRO A 23 10.43 9.04 1.68
CA PRO A 23 10.39 8.34 2.97
C PRO A 23 11.10 9.12 4.08
N GLY A 24 10.42 9.29 5.23
CA GLY A 24 10.97 10.00 6.39
C GLY A 24 11.01 11.52 6.27
N VAL A 25 10.53 12.10 5.16
CA VAL A 25 10.50 13.54 4.94
C VAL A 25 9.07 14.05 4.78
N ASP A 26 8.32 13.52 3.82
CA ASP A 26 6.95 13.98 3.49
C ASP A 26 6.09 12.90 2.79
N GLY A 27 4.84 13.24 2.51
CA GLY A 27 3.87 12.37 1.83
C GLY A 27 3.35 11.25 2.73
N LEU A 28 3.39 10.02 2.23
CA LEU A 28 2.83 8.85 2.91
C LEU A 28 3.65 8.44 4.13
N SER A 29 2.95 8.01 5.18
CA SER A 29 3.58 7.36 6.33
C SER A 29 4.26 6.05 5.93
N THR A 30 5.18 5.55 6.77
CA THR A 30 5.85 4.27 6.54
C THR A 30 4.85 3.13 6.34
N GLU A 31 3.80 3.09 7.15
CA GLU A 31 2.74 2.07 7.07
C GLU A 31 1.95 2.17 5.75
N GLN A 32 1.56 3.39 5.36
CA GLN A 32 0.84 3.64 4.12
C GLN A 32 1.69 3.25 2.90
N ARG A 33 3.00 3.50 2.93
CA ARG A 33 3.93 3.05 1.88
C ARG A 33 4.04 1.53 1.82
N LYS A 34 4.03 0.85 2.97
CA LYS A 34 4.02 -0.62 3.03
C LYS A 34 2.75 -1.18 2.39
N ARG A 35 1.58 -0.65 2.76
CA ARG A 35 0.29 -0.99 2.13
C ARG A 35 0.27 -0.67 0.63
N LEU A 36 0.86 0.45 0.21
CA LEU A 36 0.96 0.82 -1.21
C LEU A 36 1.83 -0.16 -1.99
N THR A 37 2.91 -0.64 -1.39
CA THR A 37 3.78 -1.66 -2.01
C THR A 37 3.02 -2.96 -2.22
N ILE A 38 2.24 -3.39 -1.21
CA ILE A 38 1.37 -4.57 -1.34
C ILE A 38 0.30 -4.35 -2.43
N ALA A 39 -0.30 -3.16 -2.50
CA ALA A 39 -1.28 -2.82 -3.53
C ALA A 39 -0.68 -2.92 -4.95
N MET A 40 0.56 -2.47 -5.15
CA MET A 40 1.25 -2.61 -6.44
C MET A 40 1.34 -4.08 -6.88
N GLU A 41 1.72 -4.98 -5.97
CA GLU A 41 1.81 -6.41 -6.25
C GLU A 41 0.43 -7.03 -6.53
N LEU A 42 -0.60 -6.62 -5.78
CA LEU A 42 -1.98 -7.10 -5.96
C LEU A 42 -2.59 -6.68 -7.31
N VAL A 43 -2.28 -5.47 -7.79
CA VAL A 43 -2.77 -4.98 -9.09
C VAL A 43 -2.28 -5.83 -10.27
N ALA A 44 -1.16 -6.56 -10.12
CA ALA A 44 -0.71 -7.53 -11.11
C ALA A 44 -1.60 -8.79 -11.19
N ASN A 45 -2.59 -8.93 -10.29
CA ASN A 45 -3.48 -10.08 -10.15
C ASN A 45 -2.74 -11.43 -10.10
N PRO A 46 -1.72 -11.59 -9.23
CA PRO A 46 -0.95 -12.82 -9.14
C PRO A 46 -1.79 -13.95 -8.53
N SER A 47 -1.51 -15.20 -8.93
CA SER A 47 -2.18 -16.37 -8.33
C SER A 47 -1.67 -16.70 -6.92
N ILE A 48 -0.45 -16.30 -6.58
CA ILE A 48 0.19 -16.52 -5.27
C ILE A 48 1.07 -15.32 -4.96
N ILE A 49 1.03 -14.85 -3.70
CA ILE A 49 1.89 -13.78 -3.19
C ILE A 49 2.68 -14.31 -2.00
N PHE A 50 3.98 -14.05 -2.00
CA PHE A 50 4.84 -14.26 -0.85
C PHE A 50 5.08 -12.91 -0.17
N MET A 51 4.89 -12.85 1.13
CA MET A 51 5.12 -11.65 1.93
C MET A 51 6.06 -12.00 3.07
N ASP A 52 7.17 -11.29 3.17
CA ASP A 52 8.08 -11.38 4.30
C ASP A 52 7.77 -10.24 5.29
N GLU A 53 7.51 -10.60 6.54
CA GLU A 53 7.11 -9.69 7.62
C GLU A 53 6.12 -8.57 7.24
N PRO A 54 4.94 -8.87 6.67
CA PRO A 54 4.02 -7.85 6.14
C PRO A 54 3.55 -6.84 7.22
N THR A 55 3.58 -7.23 8.48
CA THR A 55 3.11 -6.43 9.62
C THR A 55 4.23 -5.77 10.43
N SER A 56 5.51 -5.97 10.09
CA SER A 56 6.61 -5.38 10.86
C SER A 56 6.59 -3.85 10.80
N GLY A 57 6.70 -3.20 11.96
CA GLY A 57 6.69 -1.74 12.08
C GLY A 57 5.34 -1.07 11.80
N LEU A 58 4.23 -1.83 11.85
CA LEU A 58 2.89 -1.27 12.01
C LEU A 58 2.64 -1.11 13.52
N ASP A 59 2.36 0.11 13.98
CA ASP A 59 1.94 0.33 15.37
C ASP A 59 0.47 -0.09 15.52
N ALA A 60 0.15 -0.82 16.60
CA ALA A 60 -1.20 -1.33 16.88
C ALA A 60 -2.15 -0.27 17.47
#